data_AF-A0A9E0NRH5-F1
#
_entry.id   AF-A0A9E0NRH5-F1
#
_cell.length_a   1.000
_cell.length_b   1.000
_cell.length_c   1.000
_cell.angle_alpha   90.00
_cell.angle_beta   90.00
_cell.angle_gamma   90.00
#
_symmetry.space_group_name_H-M   'P 1'
#
loop_
_entity.id
_entity.type
_entity.pdbx_description
1 polymer ?
#
loop_
_entity_poly.entity_id
_entity_poly.type
_entity_poly.pdbx_seq_one_letter_code
_entity_poly.pdbx_strand_id
1 'polypeptide(L)'
;MTEIDDKMLKQFFNDNKNEVEDNGFSERVMSHLPGKAQRLAKLWTLISFLLAITLFVILDGFQIIAGILRNVFVSLVQNGAENVDPKSLLIALIVLVVIGIRKACSIA
;
A
#
# COMPACT_ATOMS: atom_id res chain seq x y z
N MET A 1 17.27 -36.67 -41.54
CA MET A 1 16.01 -37.39 -41.27
C MET A 1 14.93 -36.48 -40.67
N THR A 2 15.29 -35.32 -40.10
CA THR A 2 14.37 -34.32 -39.51
C THR A 2 13.58 -33.49 -40.52
N GLU A 3 14.16 -33.12 -41.67
CA GLU A 3 13.50 -32.23 -42.65
C GLU A 3 12.25 -32.84 -43.32
N ILE A 4 12.23 -34.15 -43.52
CA ILE A 4 11.10 -34.84 -44.16
C ILE A 4 9.90 -34.87 -43.21
N ASP A 5 10.16 -35.03 -41.91
CA ASP A 5 9.14 -35.09 -40.87
C ASP A 5 8.51 -33.70 -40.64
N ASP A 6 9.33 -32.64 -40.64
CA ASP A 6 8.86 -31.25 -40.57
C ASP A 6 7.97 -30.88 -41.76
N LYS A 7 8.29 -31.39 -42.94
CA LYS A 7 7.50 -31.13 -44.16
C LYS A 7 6.17 -31.87 -44.12
N MET A 8 6.17 -33.12 -43.64
CA MET A 8 4.96 -33.93 -43.44
C MET A 8 4.04 -33.33 -42.39
N LEU A 9 4.60 -32.87 -41.27
CA LEU A 9 3.86 -32.18 -40.20
C LEU A 9 3.22 -30.89 -40.72
N LYS A 10 3.98 -30.05 -41.43
CA LYS A 10 3.44 -28.82 -42.01
C LYS A 10 2.30 -29.09 -42.97
N GLN A 11 2.45 -30.10 -43.82
CA GLN A 11 1.42 -30.46 -44.79
C GLN A 11 0.17 -31.02 -44.10
N PHE A 12 0.33 -31.88 -43.10
CA PHE A 12 -0.77 -32.42 -42.30
C PHE A 12 -1.56 -31.33 -41.57
N PHE A 13 -0.86 -30.37 -40.95
CA PHE A 13 -1.50 -29.23 -40.28
C PHE A 13 -2.17 -28.27 -41.25
N ASN A 14 -1.67 -28.13 -42.48
CA ASN A 14 -2.29 -27.29 -43.50
C ASN A 14 -3.55 -27.94 -44.08
N ASP A 15 -3.48 -29.26 -44.34
CA ASP A 15 -4.58 -30.04 -44.93
C ASP A 15 -5.72 -30.29 -43.92
N ASN A 16 -5.42 -30.31 -42.62
CA ASN A 16 -6.41 -30.47 -41.54
C ASN A 16 -6.68 -29.17 -40.75
N LYS A 17 -6.26 -28.02 -41.28
CA LYS A 17 -6.54 -26.71 -40.68
C LYS A 17 -8.01 -26.36 -40.87
N ASN A 18 -8.86 -26.98 -40.08
CA ASN A 18 -10.22 -26.50 -39.93
C ASN A 18 -10.13 -25.14 -39.24
N GLU A 19 -10.47 -24.07 -39.96
CA GLU A 19 -10.70 -22.77 -39.35
C GLU A 19 -11.88 -22.94 -38.40
N VAL A 20 -11.57 -23.14 -37.12
CA VAL A 20 -12.58 -23.19 -36.07
C VAL A 20 -13.20 -21.80 -36.05
N GLU A 21 -14.43 -21.68 -36.57
CA GLU A 21 -15.19 -20.45 -36.41
C GLU A 21 -15.28 -20.13 -34.92
N ASP A 22 -14.77 -18.95 -34.56
CA ASP A 22 -14.85 -18.43 -33.21
C ASP A 22 -16.31 -18.04 -32.97
N ASN A 23 -17.13 -19.04 -32.64
CA ASN A 23 -18.57 -19.01 -32.42
C ASN A 23 -18.94 -18.16 -31.19
N GLY A 24 -18.39 -16.95 -31.06
CA GLY A 24 -18.43 -16.10 -29.88
C GLY A 24 -17.67 -16.70 -28.68
N PHE A 25 -16.73 -17.63 -28.89
CA PHE A 25 -15.98 -18.24 -27.80
C PHE A 25 -15.04 -17.21 -27.16
N SER A 26 -14.29 -16.44 -27.95
CA SER A 26 -13.43 -15.38 -27.42
C SER A 26 -14.22 -14.32 -26.66
N GLU A 27 -15.41 -13.94 -27.14
CA GLU A 27 -16.26 -12.98 -26.45
C GLU A 27 -16.82 -13.53 -25.13
N ARG A 28 -17.22 -14.81 -25.11
CA ARG A 28 -17.61 -15.50 -23.87
C ARG A 28 -16.42 -15.62 -22.91
N VAL A 29 -15.22 -15.97 -23.37
CA VAL A 29 -14.04 -16.07 -22.50
C VAL A 29 -13.63 -14.70 -21.97
N MET A 30 -13.63 -13.66 -22.80
CA MET A 30 -13.26 -12.30 -22.38
C MET A 30 -14.29 -11.67 -21.44
N SER A 31 -15.58 -11.96 -21.61
CA SER A 31 -16.63 -11.46 -20.71
C SER A 31 -16.63 -12.11 -19.33
N HIS A 32 -16.05 -13.31 -19.20
CA HIS A 32 -15.80 -13.99 -17.91
C HIS A 32 -14.47 -13.56 -17.26
N LEU A 33 -13.69 -12.67 -17.89
CA LEU A 33 -12.48 -12.13 -17.25
C LEU A 33 -12.88 -11.24 -16.07
N PRO A 34 -12.20 -11.38 -14.91
CA PRO A 34 -12.60 -10.78 -13.62
C PRO A 34 -12.45 -9.25 -13.54
N GLY A 35 -12.34 -8.55 -14.67
CA GLY A 35 -12.17 -7.10 -14.72
C GLY A 35 -13.35 -6.32 -14.12
N LYS A 36 -14.57 -6.89 -14.15
CA LYS A 36 -15.76 -6.28 -13.52
C LYS A 36 -15.74 -6.41 -11.99
N ALA A 37 -15.36 -7.59 -11.47
CA ALA A 37 -15.28 -7.85 -10.04
C ALA A 37 -14.21 -6.98 -9.35
N GLN A 38 -13.07 -6.76 -10.01
CA GLN A 38 -12.02 -5.88 -9.48
C GLN A 38 -12.46 -4.41 -9.36
N ARG A 39 -13.32 -3.92 -10.25
CA ARG A 39 -13.87 -2.56 -10.17
C ARG A 39 -14.84 -2.42 -8.99
N LEU A 40 -15.67 -3.44 -8.76
CA LEU A 40 -16.57 -3.47 -7.61
C LEU A 40 -15.80 -3.56 -6.30
N ALA A 41 -14.75 -4.39 -6.24
CA ALA A 41 -13.87 -4.47 -5.07
C ALA A 41 -13.21 -3.11 -4.79
N LYS A 42 -12.67 -2.43 -5.80
CA LYS A 42 -12.11 -1.08 -5.65
C LYS A 42 -13.14 -0.07 -5.14
N LEU A 43 -14.35 -0.08 -5.69
CA LEU A 43 -15.42 0.82 -5.27
C LEU A 43 -15.82 0.55 -3.81
N TRP A 44 -15.90 -0.72 -3.43
CA TRP A 44 -16.18 -1.15 -2.06
C TRP A 44 -15.10 -0.70 -1.08
N THR A 45 -13.82 -0.88 -1.44
CA THR A 45 -12.70 -0.39 -0.63
C THR A 45 -12.75 1.14 -0.48
N LEU A 46 -13.12 1.87 -1.53
CA LEU A 46 -13.19 3.33 -1.51
C LEU A 46 -14.33 3.82 -0.61
N ILE A 47 -15.50 3.17 -0.66
CA ILE A 47 -16.62 3.42 0.25
C ILE A 47 -16.23 3.11 1.69
N SER A 48 -15.60 1.96 1.93
CA SER A 48 -15.14 1.57 3.27
C SER A 48 -14.11 2.55 3.84
N PHE A 49 -13.19 3.05 3.01
CA PHE A 49 -12.21 4.05 3.40
C PHE A 49 -12.86 5.38 3.77
N LEU A 50 -13.82 5.87 2.97
CA LEU A 50 -14.57 7.08 3.28
C LEU A 50 -15.39 6.94 4.57
N LEU A 51 -16.00 5.78 4.79
CA LEU A 51 -16.71 5.47 6.03
C LEU A 51 -15.77 5.50 7.23
N ALA A 52 -14.59 4.91 7.12
CA ALA A 52 -13.58 4.92 8.17
C ALA A 52 -13.11 6.34 8.51
N ILE A 53 -12.86 7.20 7.52
CA ILE A 53 -12.52 8.61 7.73
C ILE A 53 -13.67 9.34 8.42
N THR A 54 -14.91 9.14 7.96
CA THR A 54 -16.09 9.81 8.52
C THR A 54 -16.28 9.44 9.99
N LEU A 55 -16.20 8.14 10.31
CA LEU A 55 -16.26 7.67 11.69
C LEU A 55 -15.10 8.22 12.53
N PHE A 56 -13.89 8.27 11.98
CA PHE A 56 -12.72 8.82 12.66
C PHE A 56 -12.91 10.30 13.04
N VAL A 57 -13.54 11.09 12.16
CA VAL A 57 -13.84 12.50 12.43
C VAL A 57 -14.96 12.65 13.47
N ILE A 58 -16.04 11.86 13.36
CA ILE A 58 -17.16 11.89 14.32
C ILE A 58 -16.71 11.50 15.74
N LEU A 59 -15.79 10.54 15.84
CA LEU A 59 -15.27 10.03 17.12
C LEU A 59 -14.15 10.92 17.70
N ASP A 60 -13.92 12.12 17.16
CA ASP A 60 -12.81 12.99 17.55
C ASP A 60 -11.47 12.23 17.58
N GLY A 61 -11.23 11.35 16.60
CA GLY A 61 -10.08 10.45 16.58
C GLY A 61 -8.73 11.16 16.70
N PHE A 62 -8.64 12.40 16.22
CA PHE A 62 -7.46 13.24 16.41
C PHE A 62 -7.21 13.59 17.88
N GLN A 63 -8.26 13.91 18.65
CA GLN A 63 -8.16 14.17 20.08
C GLN A 63 -7.74 12.90 20.84
N ILE A 64 -8.26 11.74 20.44
CA ILE A 64 -7.90 10.45 21.05
C ILE A 64 -6.41 10.17 20.81
N ILE A 65 -5.93 10.28 19.57
CA ILE A 65 -4.53 10.04 19.23
C ILE A 65 -3.62 11.05 19.95
N ALA A 66 -3.98 12.33 19.92
CA ALA A 66 -3.22 13.38 20.62
C ALA A 66 -3.21 13.15 22.14
N GLY A 67 -4.32 12.68 22.71
CA GLY A 67 -4.43 12.31 24.12
C GLY A 67 -3.54 11.14 24.50
N ILE A 68 -3.55 10.07 23.71
CA ILE A 68 -2.65 8.91 23.90
C ILE A 68 -1.19 9.35 23.77
N LEU A 69 -0.86 10.12 22.74
CA LEU A 69 0.51 10.61 22.52
C LEU A 69 0.97 11.49 23.68
N ARG A 70 0.12 12.38 24.17
CA ARG A 70 0.40 13.21 25.34
C ARG A 70 0.58 12.37 26.60
N ASN A 71 -0.26 11.37 26.82
CA ASN A 71 -0.15 10.49 27.99
C ASN A 71 1.15 9.68 27.97
N VAL A 72 1.52 9.13 26.80
CA VAL A 72 2.79 8.44 26.63
C VAL A 72 3.96 9.40 26.83
N PHE A 73 3.90 10.61 26.27
CA PHE A 73 4.94 11.61 26.44
C PHE A 73 5.09 12.04 27.90
N VAL A 74 3.99 12.32 28.60
CA VAL A 74 4.00 12.67 30.02
C VAL A 74 4.52 11.51 30.85
N SER A 75 4.14 10.27 30.55
CA SER A 75 4.66 9.08 31.24
C SER A 75 6.16 8.91 31.02
N LEU A 76 6.65 9.09 29.80
CA LEU A 76 8.08 9.04 29.47
C LEU A 76 8.86 10.16 30.18
N VAL A 77 8.30 11.38 30.20
CA VAL A 77 8.93 12.53 30.85
C VAL A 77 8.91 12.38 32.37
N GLN A 78 7.82 11.93 32.98
CA GLN A 78 7.74 11.74 34.43
C GLN A 78 8.67 10.62 34.90
N ASN A 79 8.60 9.44 34.25
CA ASN A 79 9.48 8.32 34.59
C ASN A 79 10.95 8.61 34.28
N GLY A 80 11.22 9.40 33.24
CA GLY A 80 12.55 9.92 32.96
C GLY A 80 13.00 10.91 34.04
N ALA A 81 12.18 11.92 34.34
CA ALA A 81 12.46 13.03 35.27
C ALA A 81 12.75 12.58 36.71
N GLU A 82 12.18 11.44 37.16
CA GLU A 82 12.53 10.88 38.47
C GLU A 82 13.99 10.41 38.57
N ASN A 83 14.67 10.17 37.44
CA ASN A 83 16.05 9.69 37.37
C ASN A 83 17.03 10.65 36.67
N VAL A 84 16.58 11.75 36.06
CA VAL A 84 17.50 12.72 35.40
C VAL A 84 17.74 13.96 36.24
N ASP A 85 19.00 14.19 36.56
CA ASP A 85 19.48 15.43 37.14
C ASP A 85 19.12 16.63 36.23
N PRO A 86 18.60 17.75 36.78
CA PRO A 86 18.14 18.90 36.00
C PRO A 86 19.25 19.54 35.15
N LYS A 87 20.52 19.36 35.52
CA LYS A 87 21.67 19.79 34.72
C LYS A 87 21.87 18.94 33.46
N SER A 88 21.66 17.62 33.55
CA SER A 88 21.79 16.69 32.43
C SER A 88 20.67 16.90 31.40
N LEU A 89 19.45 17.17 31.87
CA LEU A 89 18.30 17.49 31.01
C LEU A 89 18.51 18.77 30.19
N LEU A 90 19.10 19.80 30.81
CA LEU A 90 19.41 21.06 30.14
C LEU A 90 20.46 20.85 29.02
N ILE A 91 21.47 20.02 29.28
CA ILE A 91 22.47 19.66 28.26
C ILE A 91 21.84 18.86 27.12
N ALA A 92 21.01 17.85 27.43
CA ALA A 92 20.32 17.05 26.43
C ALA A 92 19.43 17.92 25.52
N LEU A 93 18.72 18.91 26.09
CA LEU A 93 17.90 19.85 25.34
C LEU A 93 18.73 20.75 24.41
N ILE A 94 19.85 21.29 24.88
CA ILE A 94 20.78 22.08 24.05
C ILE A 94 21.29 21.24 22.88
N VAL A 95 21.70 20.00 23.13
CA VAL A 95 22.20 19.09 22.08
C VAL A 95 21.13 18.82 21.03
N LEU A 96 19.89 18.56 21.46
CA LEU A 96 18.76 18.31 20.56
C LEU A 96 18.46 19.53 19.67
N VAL A 97 18.52 20.74 20.23
CA VAL A 97 18.36 22.00 19.49
C VAL A 97 19.48 22.19 18.47
N VAL A 98 20.73 21.95 18.85
CA VAL A 98 21.88 22.05 17.91
C VAL A 98 21.75 21.04 16.78
N ILE A 99 21.34 19.80 17.06
CA ILE A 99 21.11 18.77 16.03
C ILE A 99 19.94 19.18 15.12
N GLY A 100 18.84 19.68 15.69
CA GLY A 100 17.69 20.16 14.93
C GLY A 100 18.05 21.30 13.97
N ILE A 101 18.80 22.29 14.45
CA ILE A 101 19.28 23.41 13.63
C ILE A 101 20.24 22.91 12.54
N ARG A 102 21.20 22.04 12.88
CA ARG A 102 22.11 21.46 11.88
C ARG A 102 21.36 20.68 10.81
N LYS A 103 20.36 19.88 11.19
CA LYS A 103 19.56 19.12 10.23
C LYS A 103 18.73 20.04 9.34
N ALA A 104 18.12 21.09 9.90
CA ALA A 104 17.39 22.08 9.12
C ALA A 104 18.30 22.84 8.14
N CYS A 105 19.49 23.27 8.58
CA CYS A 105 20.48 23.92 7.73
C CYS A 105 21.13 22.99 6.69
N SER A 106 21.12 21.67 6.91
CA SER A 106 21.63 20.68 5.93
C SER A 106 20.58 20.29 4.88
N ILE A 107 19.31 20.59 5.13
CA ILE A 107 18.20 20.31 4.22
C ILE A 107 17.86 21.56 3.38
N ALA A 108 18.25 22.75 3.86
CA ALA A 108 18.26 24.00 3.09
C ALA A 108 19.43 24.05 2.11
#